data_AF-M6K8D2-F1
#
_entry.id   AF-M6K8D2-F1
#
_cell.length_a   1.000
_cell.length_b   1.000
_cell.length_c   1.000
_cell.angle_alpha   90.00
_cell.angle_beta   90.00
_cell.angle_gamma   90.00
#
_symmetry.space_group_name_H-M   'P 1'
#
loop_
_entity.id
_entity.type
_entity.pdbx_description
1 polymer ?
#
loop_
_entity_poly.entity_id
_entity_poly.type
_entity_poly.pdbx_seq_one_letter_code
_entity_poly.pdbx_strand_id
1 'polypeptide(L)'
;MDFIFISVFFGSYLIVLYAISKKWIIPIIAMISTPLFHHFISFSDVSIAATLVLLGILILQNEKLLFSKNHSVQTFFSGVLLSIACWYRQEVFVLTSCLIVSTLTIKVFSEKEELIKESKQILIFLSGFLLIFSIFIFYNFINYGFLLGPRIILNKTITNFDLTNKVSDIQSLLFAGKGRLGFLGYSPWYLFIFLLFIWKWKKTSQYVKIWILTFVLNLILVSIFTPNNSNIDWGSRYLTCSVFIPLLLFK
;
A
#
# COMPACT_ATOMS: atom_id res chain seq x y z
N MET A 1 1.77 2.79 24.44
CA MET A 1 0.74 3.02 23.41
C MET A 1 -0.52 2.35 23.91
N ASP A 2 -1.62 3.09 24.02
CA ASP A 2 -2.78 2.59 24.76
C ASP A 2 -3.47 1.43 24.02
N PHE A 3 -3.79 0.36 24.74
CA PHE A 3 -4.47 -0.82 24.18
C PHE A 3 -5.78 -0.46 23.46
N ILE A 4 -6.45 0.59 23.94
CA ILE A 4 -7.65 1.17 23.34
C ILE A 4 -7.35 1.71 21.94
N PHE A 5 -6.23 2.42 21.75
CA PHE A 5 -5.83 2.97 20.47
C PHE A 5 -5.64 1.87 19.41
N ILE A 6 -4.89 0.83 19.76
CA ILE A 6 -4.63 -0.31 18.87
C ILE A 6 -5.94 -1.02 18.50
N SER A 7 -6.80 -1.26 19.49
CA SER A 7 -8.08 -1.94 19.29
C SER A 7 -9.01 -1.16 18.37
N VAL A 8 -9.06 0.17 18.51
CA VAL A 8 -9.89 1.05 17.67
C VAL A 8 -9.38 1.08 16.23
N PHE A 9 -8.07 1.26 16.01
CA PHE A 9 -7.52 1.30 14.65
C PHE A 9 -7.56 -0.06 13.96
N PHE A 10 -7.24 -1.15 14.66
CA PHE A 10 -7.33 -2.49 14.07
C PHE A 10 -8.78 -2.89 13.81
N GLY A 11 -9.69 -2.63 14.75
CA GLY A 11 -11.13 -2.88 14.59
C GLY A 11 -11.72 -2.10 13.41
N SER A 12 -11.42 -0.80 13.31
CA SER A 12 -11.86 0.02 12.18
C SER A 12 -11.28 -0.48 10.85
N TYR A 13 -10.00 -0.86 10.80
CA TYR A 13 -9.40 -1.46 9.62
C TYR A 13 -10.15 -2.72 9.17
N LEU A 14 -10.49 -3.63 10.10
CA LEU A 14 -11.24 -4.85 9.78
C LEU A 14 -12.67 -4.54 9.31
N ILE A 15 -13.35 -3.56 9.91
CA ILE A 15 -14.69 -3.12 9.49
C ILE A 15 -14.65 -2.56 8.07
N VAL A 16 -13.67 -1.71 7.75
CA VAL A 16 -13.50 -1.17 6.41
C VAL A 16 -13.18 -2.30 5.44
N LEU A 17 -12.29 -3.23 5.79
CA LEU A 17 -11.96 -4.38 4.96
C LEU A 17 -13.19 -5.25 4.67
N TYR A 18 -14.05 -5.46 5.66
CA TYR A 18 -15.35 -6.10 5.48
C TYR A 18 -16.25 -5.30 4.53
N ALA A 19 -16.36 -3.98 4.70
CA ALA A 19 -17.20 -3.13 3.85
C ALA A 19 -16.78 -3.19 2.36
N ILE A 20 -15.47 -3.26 2.09
CA ILE A 20 -14.93 -3.40 0.73
C ILE A 20 -15.24 -4.78 0.14
N SER A 21 -14.92 -5.82 0.91
CA SER A 21 -14.90 -7.20 0.43
C SER A 21 -16.28 -7.86 0.43
N LYS A 22 -17.20 -7.38 1.28
CA LYS A 22 -18.52 -7.94 1.55
C LYS A 22 -18.49 -9.42 1.99
N LYS A 23 -17.36 -9.91 2.51
CA LYS A 23 -17.19 -11.29 3.00
C LYS A 23 -16.56 -11.30 4.38
N TRP A 24 -17.25 -11.90 5.36
CA TRP A 24 -16.79 -12.01 6.75
C TRP A 24 -15.49 -12.80 6.91
N ILE A 25 -15.19 -13.72 5.99
CA ILE A 25 -13.98 -14.53 6.06
C ILE A 25 -12.70 -13.72 5.79
N ILE A 26 -12.79 -12.62 5.04
CA ILE A 26 -11.62 -11.83 4.65
C ILE A 26 -10.98 -11.10 5.85
N PRO A 27 -11.74 -10.39 6.71
CA PRO A 27 -11.22 -9.86 7.98
C PRO A 27 -10.61 -10.93 8.90
N ILE A 28 -11.20 -12.13 8.95
CA ILE A 28 -10.69 -13.24 9.78
C ILE A 28 -9.33 -13.72 9.26
N ILE A 29 -9.20 -13.93 7.95
CA ILE A 29 -7.93 -14.28 7.30
C ILE A 29 -6.90 -13.18 7.51
N ALA A 30 -7.29 -11.91 7.39
CA ALA A 30 -6.42 -10.77 7.65
C ALA A 30 -5.86 -10.78 9.09
N MET A 31 -6.69 -11.11 10.06
CA MET A 31 -6.30 -11.15 11.48
C MET A 31 -5.38 -12.32 11.82
N ILE A 32 -5.65 -13.51 11.29
CA ILE A 32 -4.99 -14.76 11.73
C ILE A 32 -3.84 -15.16 10.81
N SER A 33 -3.94 -14.86 9.51
CA SER A 33 -3.06 -15.38 8.47
C SER A 33 -2.19 -14.31 7.81
N THR A 34 -2.05 -13.14 8.43
CA THR A 34 -1.15 -12.07 7.97
C THR A 34 -0.45 -11.42 9.18
N PRO A 35 0.67 -10.70 8.98
CA PRO A 35 1.33 -10.01 10.08
C PRO A 35 0.60 -8.73 10.53
N LEU A 36 -0.60 -8.41 9.99
CA LEU A 36 -1.33 -7.18 10.27
C LEU A 36 -1.56 -6.96 11.77
N PHE A 37 -2.02 -7.97 12.48
CA PHE A 37 -2.29 -7.85 13.92
C PHE A 37 -1.03 -7.45 14.71
N HIS A 38 0.09 -8.12 14.44
CA HIS A 38 1.37 -7.80 15.08
C HIS A 38 1.88 -6.42 14.70
N HIS A 39 1.78 -6.04 13.42
CA HIS A 39 2.19 -4.71 12.99
C HIS A 39 1.36 -3.61 13.66
N PHE A 40 0.05 -3.82 13.83
CA PHE A 40 -0.83 -2.83 14.45
C PHE A 40 -0.58 -2.65 15.95
N ILE A 41 -0.20 -3.73 16.64
CA ILE A 41 0.20 -3.68 18.05
C ILE A 41 1.54 -2.97 18.23
N SER A 42 2.51 -3.31 17.37
CA SER A 42 3.88 -2.83 17.55
C SER A 42 4.11 -1.42 17.02
N PHE A 43 3.31 -0.94 16.05
CA PHE A 43 3.60 0.31 15.33
C PHE A 43 2.34 1.16 15.07
N SER A 44 2.15 2.23 15.86
CA SER A 44 0.99 3.14 15.72
C SER A 44 0.97 3.84 14.38
N ASP A 45 2.15 4.24 13.89
CA ASP A 45 2.29 4.90 12.60
C ASP A 45 1.82 3.99 11.45
N VAL A 46 2.08 2.68 11.54
CA VAL A 46 1.55 1.69 10.60
C VAL A 46 0.04 1.58 10.70
N SER A 47 -0.51 1.49 11.92
CA SER A 47 -1.95 1.35 12.15
C SER A 47 -2.74 2.49 11.55
N ILE A 48 -2.29 3.73 11.79
CA ILE A 48 -2.93 4.94 11.23
C ILE A 48 -2.81 4.94 9.71
N ALA A 49 -1.59 4.74 9.18
CA ALA A 49 -1.36 4.77 7.74
C ALA A 49 -2.20 3.72 6.99
N ALA A 50 -2.18 2.47 7.45
CA ALA A 50 -2.90 1.36 6.82
C ALA A 50 -4.43 1.59 6.85
N THR A 51 -4.95 2.14 7.94
CA THR A 51 -6.38 2.47 8.07
C THR A 51 -6.80 3.61 7.14
N LEU A 52 -6.00 4.68 7.08
CA LEU A 52 -6.24 5.80 6.17
C LEU A 52 -6.16 5.37 4.70
N VAL A 53 -5.18 4.54 4.34
CA VAL A 53 -5.07 3.96 2.99
C VAL A 53 -6.33 3.17 2.66
N LEU A 54 -6.75 2.25 3.54
CA LEU A 54 -7.91 1.41 3.28
C LEU A 54 -9.22 2.21 3.18
N LEU A 55 -9.39 3.25 4.00
CA LEU A 55 -10.50 4.20 3.89
C LEU A 55 -10.46 4.98 2.57
N GLY A 56 -9.30 5.46 2.17
CA GLY A 56 -9.12 6.13 0.88
C GLY A 56 -9.48 5.21 -0.29
N ILE A 57 -9.09 3.94 -0.23
CA ILE A 57 -9.47 2.93 -1.23
C ILE A 57 -10.96 2.62 -1.21
N LEU A 58 -11.59 2.53 -0.03
CA LEU A 58 -13.04 2.34 0.09
C LEU A 58 -13.80 3.44 -0.64
N ILE A 59 -13.38 4.70 -0.50
CA ILE A 59 -13.98 5.85 -1.16
C ILE A 59 -13.70 5.84 -2.68
N LEU A 60 -12.50 5.41 -3.07
CA LEU A 60 -12.04 5.46 -4.46
C LEU A 60 -12.69 4.41 -5.35
N GLN A 61 -12.91 3.22 -4.81
CA GLN A 61 -13.36 2.09 -5.60
C GLN A 61 -14.87 2.12 -5.84
N ASN A 62 -15.28 1.64 -7.00
CA ASN A 62 -16.64 1.23 -7.29
C ASN A 62 -16.63 -0.27 -7.64
N GLU A 63 -17.74 -0.98 -7.42
CA GLU A 63 -17.80 -2.45 -7.40
C GLU A 63 -17.07 -3.16 -8.56
N LYS A 64 -16.96 -2.53 -9.73
CA LYS A 64 -16.31 -3.07 -10.93
C LYS A 64 -15.14 -2.24 -11.49
N LEU A 65 -14.92 -1.00 -11.03
CA LEU A 65 -13.97 -0.06 -11.63
C LEU A 65 -13.37 0.88 -10.57
N LEU A 66 -12.07 1.13 -10.68
CA LEU A 66 -11.37 2.21 -9.97
C LEU A 66 -11.61 3.53 -10.72
N PHE A 67 -11.77 4.65 -10.02
CA PHE A 67 -11.94 5.99 -10.63
C PHE A 67 -13.17 6.20 -11.55
N SER A 68 -14.20 5.34 -11.46
CA SER A 68 -15.29 5.30 -12.45
C SER A 68 -16.47 6.23 -12.19
N LYS A 69 -16.60 6.82 -10.99
CA LYS A 69 -17.77 7.66 -10.65
C LYS A 69 -17.50 9.14 -10.90
N ASN A 70 -18.57 9.87 -11.25
CA ASN A 70 -18.57 11.34 -11.34
C ASN A 70 -18.48 12.06 -9.97
N HIS A 71 -18.19 11.37 -8.87
CA HIS A 71 -18.05 11.98 -7.55
C HIS A 71 -16.64 12.55 -7.36
N SER A 72 -16.33 13.62 -8.07
CA SER A 72 -15.05 14.35 -8.00
C SER A 72 -14.61 14.65 -6.57
N VAL A 73 -15.55 15.03 -5.70
CA VAL A 73 -15.28 15.33 -4.28
C VAL A 73 -14.78 14.09 -3.54
N GLN A 74 -15.39 12.92 -3.75
CA GLN A 74 -14.96 11.67 -3.12
C GLN A 74 -13.56 11.25 -3.61
N THR A 75 -13.33 11.34 -4.92
CA THR A 75 -12.03 11.07 -5.53
C THR A 75 -10.93 11.98 -4.97
N PHE A 76 -11.23 13.27 -4.79
CA PHE A 76 -10.33 14.24 -4.16
C PHE A 76 -10.02 13.86 -2.71
N PHE A 77 -11.04 13.55 -1.90
CA PHE A 77 -10.86 13.13 -0.50
C PHE A 77 -10.07 11.83 -0.37
N SER A 78 -10.22 10.89 -1.30
CA SER A 78 -9.37 9.70 -1.35
C SER A 78 -7.89 10.06 -1.50
N GLY A 79 -7.58 10.98 -2.42
CA GLY A 79 -6.21 11.51 -2.59
C GLY A 79 -5.67 12.17 -1.31
N VAL A 80 -6.50 12.98 -0.65
CA VAL A 80 -6.17 13.61 0.65
C VAL A 80 -5.83 12.54 1.70
N LEU A 81 -6.65 11.49 1.85
CA LEU A 81 -6.41 10.44 2.85
C LEU A 81 -5.11 9.67 2.58
N LEU A 82 -4.84 9.29 1.32
CA LEU A 82 -3.58 8.62 0.95
C LEU A 82 -2.36 9.52 1.19
N SER A 83 -2.52 10.83 1.01
CA SER A 83 -1.46 11.80 1.27
C SER A 83 -1.19 12.02 2.76
N ILE A 84 -2.23 12.10 3.59
CA ILE A 84 -2.08 12.11 5.06
C ILE A 84 -1.38 10.83 5.53
N ALA A 85 -1.73 9.67 4.95
CA ALA A 85 -1.05 8.42 5.27
C ALA A 85 0.46 8.44 4.94
N CYS A 86 0.90 9.18 3.92
CA CYS A 86 2.32 9.38 3.62
C CYS A 86 3.11 10.08 4.74
N TRP A 87 2.45 10.89 5.58
CA TRP A 87 3.11 11.53 6.73
C TRP A 87 3.55 10.50 7.76
N TYR A 88 2.75 9.45 7.94
CA TYR A 88 3.05 8.36 8.86
C TYR A 88 4.00 7.35 8.24
N ARG A 89 3.78 7.01 6.96
CA ARG A 89 4.53 5.96 6.24
C ARG A 89 4.81 6.35 4.79
N GLN A 90 6.08 6.56 4.47
CA GLN A 90 6.53 6.99 3.14
C GLN A 90 6.30 5.92 2.06
N GLU A 91 6.16 4.65 2.45
CA GLU A 91 5.85 3.54 1.56
C GLU A 91 4.46 3.70 0.92
N VAL A 92 3.58 4.50 1.52
CA VAL A 92 2.27 4.86 0.95
C VAL A 92 2.43 5.70 -0.32
N PHE A 93 3.48 6.52 -0.44
CA PHE A 93 3.78 7.22 -1.68
C PHE A 93 4.07 6.22 -2.80
N VAL A 94 4.93 5.22 -2.53
CA VAL A 94 5.24 4.14 -3.47
C VAL A 94 3.98 3.38 -3.87
N LEU A 95 3.13 3.02 -2.91
CA LEU A 95 1.86 2.35 -3.17
C LEU A 95 0.93 3.19 -4.06
N THR A 96 0.81 4.48 -3.76
CA THR A 96 -0.02 5.42 -4.54
C THR A 96 0.48 5.54 -5.97
N SER A 97 1.80 5.68 -6.17
CA SER A 97 2.40 5.69 -7.50
C SER A 97 2.14 4.38 -8.24
N CYS A 98 2.28 3.23 -7.58
CA CYS A 98 1.99 1.91 -8.18
C CYS A 98 0.53 1.80 -8.62
N LEU A 99 -0.41 2.32 -7.83
CA LEU A 99 -1.84 2.30 -8.15
C LEU A 99 -2.14 3.12 -9.40
N ILE A 100 -1.59 4.33 -9.51
CA ILE A 100 -1.78 5.21 -10.67
C ILE A 100 -1.16 4.59 -11.91
N VAL A 101 0.11 4.15 -11.84
CA VAL A 101 0.81 3.54 -12.97
C VAL A 101 0.08 2.27 -13.43
N SER A 102 -0.40 1.45 -12.50
CA SER A 102 -1.14 0.23 -12.83
C SER A 102 -2.47 0.54 -13.53
N THR A 103 -3.19 1.55 -13.03
CA THR A 103 -4.46 1.99 -13.63
C THR A 103 -4.23 2.48 -15.06
N LEU A 104 -3.26 3.37 -15.27
CA LEU A 104 -2.92 3.89 -16.58
C LEU A 104 -2.47 2.77 -17.53
N THR A 105 -1.60 1.87 -17.05
CA THR A 105 -1.06 0.77 -17.87
C THR A 105 -2.18 -0.13 -18.38
N ILE A 106 -3.04 -0.64 -17.48
CA ILE A 106 -4.13 -1.55 -17.87
C ILE A 106 -5.12 -0.87 -18.83
N LYS A 107 -5.40 0.42 -18.64
CA LYS A 107 -6.37 1.15 -19.47
C LYS A 107 -5.82 1.49 -20.85
N VAL A 108 -4.54 1.89 -20.95
CA VAL A 108 -3.86 2.12 -22.24
C VAL A 108 -3.91 0.87 -23.12
N PHE A 109 -3.78 -0.33 -22.53
CA PHE A 109 -3.78 -1.60 -23.26
C PHE A 109 -5.18 -2.19 -23.50
N SER A 110 -6.25 -1.69 -22.86
CA SER A 110 -7.58 -2.28 -22.99
C SER A 110 -8.56 -1.40 -23.78
N GLU A 111 -8.80 -0.15 -23.38
CA GLU A 111 -9.85 0.70 -23.97
C GLU A 111 -9.47 2.20 -23.89
N LYS A 112 -9.18 2.82 -25.04
CA LYS A 112 -8.69 4.20 -25.11
C LYS A 112 -9.74 5.27 -24.79
N GLU A 113 -11.03 5.00 -25.02
CA GLU A 113 -12.10 5.98 -24.77
C GLU A 113 -12.41 6.14 -23.27
N GLU A 114 -12.35 5.06 -22.49
CA GLU A 114 -12.50 5.12 -21.03
C GLU A 114 -11.35 5.89 -20.34
N LEU A 115 -10.17 5.88 -20.96
CA LEU A 115 -8.97 6.56 -20.45
C LEU A 115 -9.19 8.06 -20.27
N ILE A 116 -9.92 8.72 -21.17
CA ILE A 116 -10.16 10.17 -21.08
C ILE A 116 -11.02 10.50 -19.85
N LYS A 117 -12.09 9.75 -19.60
CA LYS A 117 -12.96 9.98 -18.42
C LYS A 117 -12.22 9.69 -17.12
N GLU A 118 -11.49 8.58 -17.06
CA GLU A 118 -10.74 8.20 -15.86
C GLU A 118 -9.53 9.10 -15.60
N SER A 119 -8.84 9.59 -16.64
CA SER A 119 -7.73 10.54 -16.48
C SER A 119 -8.15 11.82 -15.75
N LYS A 120 -9.36 12.32 -15.99
CA LYS A 120 -9.93 13.45 -15.23
C LYS A 120 -10.05 13.10 -13.74
N GLN A 121 -10.52 11.90 -13.42
CA GLN A 121 -10.64 11.44 -12.03
C GLN A 121 -9.28 11.19 -11.39
N ILE A 122 -8.31 10.66 -12.13
CA ILE A 122 -6.92 10.52 -11.67
C ILE A 122 -6.32 11.91 -11.38
N LEU A 123 -6.57 12.91 -12.22
CA LEU A 123 -6.12 14.29 -11.98
C LEU A 123 -6.77 14.90 -10.72
N ILE A 124 -8.06 14.63 -10.48
CA ILE A 124 -8.75 15.07 -9.26
C ILE A 124 -8.20 14.37 -8.01
N PHE A 125 -7.91 13.07 -8.10
CA PHE A 125 -7.25 12.33 -7.03
C PHE A 125 -5.86 12.90 -6.76
N LEU A 126 -5.08 13.13 -7.81
CA LEU A 126 -3.74 13.70 -7.74
C LEU A 126 -3.75 15.11 -7.16
N SER A 127 -4.75 15.94 -7.47
CA SER A 127 -4.83 17.28 -6.88
C SER A 127 -5.08 17.22 -5.37
N GLY A 128 -5.95 16.34 -4.90
CA GLY A 128 -6.15 16.09 -3.47
C GLY A 128 -4.90 15.54 -2.78
N PHE A 129 -4.21 14.61 -3.45
CA PHE A 129 -2.96 14.04 -2.94
C PHE A 129 -1.85 15.09 -2.84
N LEU A 130 -1.60 15.82 -3.94
CA LEU A 130 -0.53 16.82 -4.04
C LEU A 130 -0.74 18.00 -3.11
N LEU A 131 -1.99 18.40 -2.85
CA LEU A 131 -2.28 19.50 -1.92
C LEU A 131 -1.71 19.23 -0.52
N ILE A 132 -2.01 18.06 0.05
CA ILE A 132 -1.51 17.68 1.38
C ILE A 132 -0.03 17.26 1.33
N PHE A 133 0.40 16.64 0.23
CA PHE A 133 1.77 16.16 0.09
C PHE A 133 2.76 17.33 -0.06
N SER A 134 2.34 18.42 -0.70
CA SER A 134 3.15 19.64 -0.79
C SER A 134 3.34 20.28 0.59
N ILE A 135 2.31 20.26 1.44
CA ILE A 135 2.41 20.72 2.83
C ILE A 135 3.43 19.86 3.60
N PHE A 136 3.41 18.53 3.42
CA PHE A 136 4.41 17.63 4.00
C PHE A 136 5.84 18.00 3.58
N ILE A 137 6.06 18.17 2.27
CA ILE A 137 7.39 18.50 1.74
C ILE A 137 7.86 19.84 2.29
N PHE A 138 6.99 20.85 2.28
CA PHE A 138 7.30 22.19 2.78
C PHE A 138 7.62 22.18 4.28
N TYR A 139 6.83 21.46 5.08
CA TYR A 139 7.07 21.26 6.50
C TYR A 139 8.43 20.60 6.74
N ASN A 140 8.77 19.56 5.99
CA ASN A 140 10.06 18.88 6.16
C ASN A 140 11.23 19.76 5.71
N PHE A 141 11.05 20.53 4.64
CA PHE A 141 12.07 21.46 4.16
C PHE A 141 12.39 22.54 5.19
N ILE A 142 11.37 23.17 5.80
CA ILE A 142 11.58 24.20 6.82
C ILE A 142 12.27 23.63 8.07
N ASN A 143 11.78 22.50 8.58
CA ASN A 143 12.22 22.00 9.89
C ASN A 143 13.51 21.19 9.83
N TYR A 144 13.77 20.50 8.71
CA TYR A 144 14.90 19.58 8.59
C TYR A 144 15.87 19.94 7.46
N GLY A 145 15.54 20.89 6.58
CA GLY A 145 16.35 21.22 5.41
C GLY A 145 16.24 20.21 4.26
N PHE A 146 15.32 19.25 4.34
CA PHE A 146 15.22 18.14 3.40
C PHE A 146 13.78 17.83 2.99
N LEU A 147 13.54 17.62 1.70
CA LEU A 147 12.18 17.51 1.13
C LEU A 147 11.39 16.31 1.62
N LEU A 148 12.01 15.13 1.70
CA LEU A 148 11.34 13.87 2.09
C LEU A 148 11.54 13.53 3.57
N GLY A 149 12.00 14.49 4.36
CA GLY A 149 12.19 14.36 5.79
C GLY A 149 13.44 13.56 6.20
N PRO A 150 13.74 13.54 7.50
CA PRO A 150 14.98 13.00 8.04
C PRO A 150 15.07 11.47 7.92
N ARG A 151 13.93 10.76 7.80
CA ARG A 151 13.87 9.30 7.74
C ARG A 151 14.60 8.74 6.51
N ILE A 152 14.57 9.41 5.36
CA ILE A 152 15.31 8.95 4.17
C ILE A 152 16.81 9.13 4.34
N ILE A 153 17.23 10.22 5.00
CA ILE A 153 18.65 10.57 5.15
C ILE A 153 19.34 9.73 6.21
N LEU A 154 18.64 9.43 7.30
CA LEU A 154 19.13 8.51 8.32
C LEU A 154 19.32 7.10 7.75
N ASN A 155 18.57 6.75 6.71
CA ASN A 155 18.72 5.51 5.97
C ASN A 155 19.66 5.67 4.76
N LYS A 156 20.92 6.05 5.01
CA LYS A 156 21.99 6.20 3.97
C LYS A 156 22.21 4.95 3.11
N THR A 157 21.73 3.79 3.54
CA THR A 157 21.74 2.54 2.76
C THR A 157 20.74 2.53 1.59
N ILE A 158 19.83 3.51 1.52
CA ILE A 158 18.99 3.74 0.34
C ILE A 158 19.83 4.30 -0.81
N THR A 159 20.82 5.16 -0.52
CA THR A 159 21.66 5.81 -1.53
C THR A 159 22.93 5.02 -1.87
N ASN A 160 23.46 4.22 -0.93
CA ASN A 160 24.55 3.28 -1.21
C ASN A 160 24.00 1.94 -1.69
N PHE A 161 23.92 1.78 -3.02
CA PHE A 161 23.53 0.54 -3.69
C PHE A 161 24.65 -0.50 -3.67
N ASP A 162 24.90 -1.09 -2.51
CA ASP A 162 25.65 -2.35 -2.44
C ASP A 162 24.69 -3.51 -2.76
N LEU A 163 24.91 -4.15 -3.90
CA LEU A 163 24.06 -5.22 -4.41
C LEU A 163 23.96 -6.39 -3.42
N THR A 164 25.05 -6.71 -2.72
CA THR A 164 25.10 -7.86 -1.80
C THR A 164 24.22 -7.61 -0.58
N ASN A 165 24.36 -6.43 0.02
CA ASN A 165 23.53 -5.97 1.12
C ASN A 165 22.06 -5.85 0.73
N LYS A 166 21.76 -5.37 -0.49
CA LYS A 166 20.39 -5.26 -0.99
C LYS A 166 19.72 -6.62 -1.20
N VAL A 167 20.42 -7.60 -1.78
CA VAL A 167 19.87 -8.96 -1.92
C VAL A 167 19.57 -9.56 -0.54
N SER A 168 20.46 -9.38 0.43
CA SER A 168 20.20 -9.81 1.82
C SER A 168 18.99 -9.11 2.44
N ASP A 169 18.83 -7.80 2.21
CA ASP A 169 17.69 -7.05 2.74
C ASP A 169 16.36 -7.49 2.12
N ILE A 170 16.34 -7.77 0.80
CA ILE A 170 15.19 -8.32 0.08
C ILE A 170 14.84 -9.72 0.60
N GLN A 171 15.83 -10.60 0.77
CA GLN A 171 15.62 -11.94 1.32
C GLN A 171 15.03 -11.89 2.73
N SER A 172 15.58 -11.02 3.59
CA SER A 172 15.07 -10.80 4.95
C SER A 172 13.65 -10.21 4.95
N LEU A 173 13.31 -9.36 3.96
CA LEU A 173 11.99 -8.74 3.85
C LEU A 173 10.93 -9.74 3.39
N LEU A 174 11.24 -10.54 2.37
CA LEU A 174 10.29 -11.41 1.71
C LEU A 174 10.18 -12.78 2.39
N PHE A 175 11.28 -13.40 2.78
CA PHE A 175 11.29 -14.80 3.24
C PHE A 175 11.63 -14.92 4.72
N ALA A 176 12.90 -14.75 5.04
CA ALA A 176 13.44 -14.79 6.38
C ALA A 176 14.89 -14.27 6.36
N GLY A 177 15.35 -13.71 7.46
CA GLY A 177 16.75 -13.31 7.59
C GLY A 177 16.97 -12.48 8.84
N LYS A 178 18.16 -12.56 9.45
CA LYS A 178 18.50 -11.90 10.71
C LYS A 178 17.55 -12.29 11.87
N GLY A 179 17.16 -13.57 11.93
CA GLY A 179 16.36 -14.13 13.03
C GLY A 179 14.86 -13.83 13.01
N ARG A 180 14.33 -13.31 11.88
CA ARG A 180 12.91 -12.96 11.72
C ARG A 180 12.31 -13.58 10.45
N LEU A 181 11.00 -13.80 10.50
CA LEU A 181 10.20 -14.17 9.34
C LEU A 181 9.90 -12.92 8.50
N GLY A 182 10.04 -13.08 7.19
CA GLY A 182 9.65 -12.10 6.20
C GLY A 182 8.17 -12.20 5.86
N PHE A 183 7.73 -11.36 4.93
CA PHE A 183 6.34 -11.24 4.54
C PHE A 183 5.68 -12.56 4.09
N LEU A 184 6.38 -13.34 3.25
CA LEU A 184 5.93 -14.65 2.77
C LEU A 184 6.15 -15.76 3.79
N GLY A 185 6.95 -15.53 4.83
CA GLY A 185 7.01 -16.41 5.99
C GLY A 185 5.71 -16.36 6.80
N TYR A 186 5.13 -15.18 6.99
CA TYR A 186 3.81 -15.01 7.63
C TYR A 186 2.65 -15.36 6.71
N SER A 187 2.75 -14.96 5.44
CA SER A 187 1.64 -15.03 4.50
C SER A 187 2.03 -15.81 3.23
N PRO A 188 2.46 -17.10 3.33
CA PRO A 188 2.92 -17.86 2.18
C PRO A 188 1.85 -18.01 1.10
N TRP A 189 0.57 -17.90 1.48
CA TRP A 189 -0.56 -17.93 0.56
C TRP A 189 -0.61 -16.79 -0.46
N TYR A 190 0.11 -15.69 -0.23
CA TYR A 190 0.25 -14.59 -1.20
C TYR A 190 0.96 -15.06 -2.48
N LEU A 191 1.89 -16.03 -2.38
CA LEU A 191 2.53 -16.64 -3.55
C LEU A 191 1.53 -17.41 -4.41
N PHE A 192 0.62 -18.15 -3.78
CA PHE A 192 -0.42 -18.89 -4.52
C PHE A 192 -1.34 -17.94 -5.28
N ILE A 193 -1.73 -16.82 -4.66
CA ILE A 193 -2.52 -15.78 -5.34
C ILE A 193 -1.77 -15.26 -6.56
N PHE A 194 -0.50 -14.92 -6.41
CA PHE A 194 0.33 -14.42 -7.51
C PHE A 194 0.37 -15.41 -8.68
N LEU A 195 0.67 -16.69 -8.42
CA LEU A 195 0.72 -17.74 -9.44
C LEU A 195 -0.64 -17.97 -10.12
N LEU A 196 -1.73 -18.01 -9.34
CA LEU A 196 -3.08 -18.18 -9.86
C LEU A 196 -3.49 -17.05 -10.81
N PHE A 197 -3.08 -15.82 -10.51
CA PHE A 197 -3.45 -14.66 -11.31
C PHE A 197 -2.56 -14.45 -12.55
N ILE A 198 -1.30 -14.88 -12.52
CA ILE A 198 -0.51 -15.04 -13.74
C ILE A 198 -1.22 -16.03 -14.67
N TRP A 199 -1.64 -17.18 -14.13
CA TRP A 199 -2.31 -18.20 -14.93
C TRP A 199 -3.66 -17.76 -15.50
N LYS A 200 -4.44 -17.00 -14.72
CA LYS A 200 -5.78 -16.54 -15.12
C LYS A 200 -5.80 -15.16 -15.79
N TRP A 201 -4.66 -14.51 -16.03
CA TRP A 201 -4.58 -13.11 -16.51
C TRP A 201 -5.54 -12.77 -17.66
N LYS A 202 -5.64 -13.64 -18.67
CA LYS A 202 -6.53 -13.41 -19.82
C LYS A 202 -8.02 -13.41 -19.48
N LYS A 203 -8.44 -14.14 -18.44
CA LYS A 203 -9.85 -14.30 -18.02
C LYS A 203 -10.26 -13.34 -16.89
N THR A 204 -9.32 -12.53 -16.41
CA THR A 204 -9.51 -11.67 -15.25
C THR A 204 -9.97 -10.26 -15.64
N SER A 205 -10.86 -9.66 -14.84
CA SER A 205 -11.36 -8.30 -15.06
C SER A 205 -10.24 -7.25 -14.96
N GLN A 206 -10.41 -6.11 -15.62
CA GLN A 206 -9.43 -5.01 -15.56
C GLN A 206 -9.17 -4.55 -14.13
N TYR A 207 -10.22 -4.42 -13.30
CA TYR A 207 -10.11 -4.05 -11.89
C TYR A 207 -9.14 -4.94 -11.11
N VAL A 208 -9.26 -6.26 -11.30
CA VAL A 208 -8.37 -7.21 -10.63
C VAL A 208 -6.95 -7.12 -11.18
N LYS A 209 -6.77 -6.94 -12.50
CA LYS A 209 -5.45 -6.73 -13.12
C LYS A 209 -4.73 -5.50 -12.56
N ILE A 210 -5.46 -4.40 -12.34
CA ILE A 210 -4.90 -3.17 -11.74
C ILE A 210 -4.38 -3.48 -10.34
N TRP A 211 -5.16 -4.18 -9.51
CA TRP A 211 -4.74 -4.54 -8.15
C TRP A 211 -3.54 -5.47 -8.13
N ILE A 212 -3.50 -6.49 -8.98
CA ILE A 212 -2.34 -7.39 -9.09
C ILE A 212 -1.10 -6.60 -9.48
N LEU A 213 -1.18 -5.79 -10.53
CA LEU A 213 -0.05 -4.99 -11.01
C LEU A 213 0.42 -3.99 -9.93
N THR A 214 -0.52 -3.39 -9.20
CA THR A 214 -0.24 -2.48 -8.08
C THR A 214 0.52 -3.20 -6.98
N PHE A 215 0.07 -4.39 -6.57
CA PHE A 215 0.71 -5.17 -5.54
C PHE A 215 2.11 -5.63 -5.93
N VAL A 216 2.29 -6.08 -7.18
CA VAL A 216 3.59 -6.57 -7.69
C VAL A 216 4.60 -5.43 -7.79
N LEU A 217 4.21 -4.31 -8.40
CA LEU A 217 5.07 -3.13 -8.48
C LEU A 217 5.41 -2.60 -7.08
N ASN A 218 4.44 -2.55 -6.17
CA ASN A 218 4.68 -2.12 -4.80
C ASN A 218 5.64 -3.05 -4.07
N LEU A 219 5.45 -4.37 -4.19
CA LEU A 219 6.34 -5.37 -3.59
C LEU A 219 7.77 -5.21 -4.09
N ILE A 220 7.98 -5.03 -5.40
CA ILE A 220 9.31 -4.83 -6.00
C ILE A 220 9.92 -3.52 -5.49
N LEU A 221 9.22 -2.39 -5.62
CA LEU A 221 9.75 -1.08 -5.27
C LEU A 221 10.03 -0.94 -3.77
N VAL A 222 9.12 -1.40 -2.92
CA VAL A 222 9.34 -1.42 -1.46
C VAL A 222 10.52 -2.31 -1.11
N SER A 223 10.69 -3.47 -1.76
CA SER A 223 11.85 -4.33 -1.52
C SER A 223 13.19 -3.67 -1.90
N ILE A 224 13.20 -2.84 -2.94
CA ILE A 224 14.42 -2.11 -3.37
C ILE A 224 14.70 -0.91 -2.44
N PHE A 225 13.67 -0.14 -2.10
CA PHE A 225 13.82 1.11 -1.37
C PHE A 225 13.88 0.96 0.14
N THR A 226 13.47 -0.18 0.71
CA THR A 226 13.47 -0.33 2.16
C THR A 226 14.85 -0.68 2.70
N PRO A 227 15.31 0.05 3.72
CA PRO A 227 16.49 -0.29 4.47
C PRO A 227 16.10 -1.36 5.51
N ASN A 228 16.33 -2.65 5.21
CA ASN A 228 15.97 -3.74 6.11
C ASN A 228 17.14 -4.14 7.05
N ASN A 229 17.87 -3.13 7.51
CA ASN A 229 19.16 -3.26 8.16
C ASN A 229 19.06 -3.41 9.68
N SER A 230 17.93 -3.06 10.31
CA SER A 230 17.76 -3.10 11.76
C SER A 230 17.43 -4.50 12.28
N ASN A 231 18.10 -4.93 13.36
CA ASN A 231 17.90 -6.23 14.01
C ASN A 231 16.61 -6.33 14.86
N ILE A 232 15.84 -5.25 15.00
CA ILE A 232 14.78 -5.12 16.02
C ILE A 232 13.38 -5.10 15.40
N ASP A 233 13.25 -4.92 14.08
CA ASP A 233 11.95 -4.65 13.46
C ASP A 233 11.43 -5.78 12.55
N TRP A 234 10.11 -5.97 12.57
CA TRP A 234 9.36 -6.78 11.61
C TRP A 234 9.53 -6.19 10.21
N GLY A 235 10.44 -6.76 9.40
CA GLY A 235 10.75 -6.23 8.07
C GLY A 235 9.51 -6.09 7.20
N SER A 236 8.57 -7.04 7.29
CA SER A 236 7.28 -7.02 6.57
C SER A 236 6.43 -5.78 6.82
N ARG A 237 6.70 -4.97 7.86
CA ARG A 237 5.91 -3.77 8.19
C ARG A 237 5.85 -2.77 7.04
N TYR A 238 6.88 -2.73 6.20
CA TYR A 238 6.93 -1.84 5.05
C TYR A 238 5.88 -2.17 3.98
N LEU A 239 5.41 -3.42 3.94
CA LEU A 239 4.36 -3.88 3.03
C LEU A 239 2.96 -3.77 3.64
N THR A 240 2.82 -3.39 4.91
CA THR A 240 1.51 -3.42 5.63
C THR A 240 0.40 -2.67 4.90
N CYS A 241 0.74 -1.51 4.32
CA CYS A 241 -0.23 -0.70 3.60
C CYS A 241 -0.72 -1.34 2.30
N SER A 242 -0.06 -2.36 1.75
CA SER A 242 -0.49 -3.08 0.54
C SER A 242 -0.99 -4.51 0.81
N VAL A 243 -0.94 -4.99 2.06
CA VAL A 243 -1.40 -6.34 2.46
C VAL A 243 -2.87 -6.57 2.15
N PHE A 244 -3.70 -5.52 2.17
CA PHE A 244 -5.11 -5.65 1.83
C PHE A 244 -5.34 -6.08 0.38
N ILE A 245 -4.40 -5.82 -0.55
CA ILE A 245 -4.66 -6.01 -1.97
C ILE A 245 -4.95 -7.48 -2.30
N PRO A 246 -4.11 -8.46 -1.90
CA PRO A 246 -4.39 -9.87 -2.17
C PRO A 246 -5.61 -10.39 -1.41
N LEU A 247 -5.94 -9.81 -0.25
CA LEU A 247 -7.17 -10.10 0.48
C LEU A 247 -8.42 -9.71 -0.32
N LEU A 248 -8.37 -8.58 -1.03
CA LEU A 248 -9.47 -8.12 -1.88
C LEU A 248 -9.64 -8.94 -3.17
N LEU A 249 -8.60 -9.66 -3.60
CA LEU A 249 -8.69 -10.53 -4.77
C LEU A 249 -9.58 -11.76 -4.57
N PHE A 250 -9.92 -12.08 -3.32
CA PHE A 250 -10.90 -13.12 -2.98
C PHE A 250 -12.36 -12.65 -3.07
N LYS A 251 -12.63 -11.40 -3.47
CA LYS A 251 -13.98 -10.89 -3.69
C LYS A 251 -14.71 -11.66 -4.79
#